data_AF-A0A117NKF1-F1
#
_entry.id   AF-A0A117NKF1-F1
#
_cell.length_a   1.000
_cell.length_b   1.000
_cell.length_c   1.000
_cell.angle_alpha   90.00
_cell.angle_beta   90.00
_cell.angle_gamma   90.00
#
_symmetry.space_group_name_H-M   'P 1'
#
loop_
_entity.id
_entity.type
_entity.pdbx_description
1 polymer ?
#
loop_
_entity_poly.entity_id
_entity_poly.type
_entity_poly.pdbx_seq_one_letter_code
_entity_poly.pdbx_strand_id
1 'polypeptide(L)'
;MMWGYTTLYSRTPRSFLFAVVANVGPSGASRPLAVAYRQGCDRTTEPWHRLVADTLALIEILSDPANRAPLEAERALAEDWYRRSKGDEAHINKRPSVPDSPQPPFVVPDGRHKKPVLLRPQLPWYDDTLSEFPFITTCLLLGLLRDDSDAINSNSARPGDVQLQPLSTIFRGDCAEYGLVVIDISDLDSVKYGIVAFRMHYMAEVWYRGRSMGWDPVEDKPPLKEPDVILESSRPRVPLSIYQWLCKYHIYEDVKGDPSILRLKDMALVDTAALDCTSVFTLPIRLR
;
A
#
# COMPACT_ATOMS: atom_id res chain seq x y z
N MET A 1 29.59 11.44 -24.25
CA MET A 1 28.26 10.96 -24.66
C MET A 1 28.33 9.46 -24.88
N MET A 2 27.37 8.71 -24.36
CA MET A 2 27.34 7.23 -24.46
C MET A 2 25.91 6.70 -24.39
N TRP A 3 25.71 5.50 -24.93
CA TRP A 3 24.53 4.69 -24.61
C TRP A 3 24.75 4.01 -23.26
N GLY A 4 23.70 3.93 -22.46
CA GLY A 4 23.72 3.14 -21.23
C GLY A 4 22.33 2.81 -20.73
N TYR A 5 22.23 1.65 -20.09
CA TYR A 5 21.04 1.23 -19.35
C TYR A 5 21.05 1.88 -17.97
N THR A 6 20.10 2.76 -17.71
CA THR A 6 20.06 3.56 -16.48
C THR A 6 18.63 3.83 -16.02
N THR A 7 18.49 4.23 -14.76
CA THR A 7 17.22 4.70 -14.19
C THR A 7 16.87 6.05 -14.79
N LEU A 8 15.72 6.14 -15.45
CA LEU A 8 15.16 7.39 -15.95
C LEU A 8 14.37 8.12 -14.87
N TYR A 9 13.64 7.34 -14.06
CA TYR A 9 12.81 7.88 -13.00
C TYR A 9 12.53 6.81 -11.93
N SER A 10 12.30 7.23 -10.68
CA SER A 10 11.94 6.33 -9.59
C SER A 10 10.66 6.79 -8.90
N ARG A 11 9.80 5.84 -8.50
CA ARG A 11 8.54 6.14 -7.80
C ARG A 11 8.26 5.13 -6.71
N THR A 12 7.59 5.58 -5.65
CA THR A 12 6.94 4.70 -4.68
C THR A 12 5.59 4.22 -5.22
N PRO A 13 5.04 3.10 -4.72
CA PRO A 13 3.72 2.63 -5.10
C PRO A 13 2.66 3.69 -4.78
N ARG A 14 1.66 3.80 -5.64
CA ARG A 14 0.55 4.74 -5.46
C ARG A 14 -0.65 4.12 -4.76
N SER A 15 -0.81 2.82 -4.92
CA SER A 15 -1.90 2.05 -4.35
C SER A 15 -1.40 1.22 -3.18
N PHE A 16 -2.30 0.88 -2.26
CA PHE A 16 -1.97 0.10 -1.09
C PHE A 16 -3.06 -0.91 -0.78
N LEU A 17 -2.67 -2.12 -0.44
CA LEU A 17 -3.52 -3.05 0.30
C LEU A 17 -3.52 -2.62 1.76
N PHE A 18 -4.69 -2.43 2.34
CA PHE A 18 -4.89 -2.27 3.76
C PHE A 18 -5.45 -3.57 4.32
N ALA A 19 -4.78 -4.12 5.32
CA ALA A 19 -5.21 -5.32 6.03
C ALA A 19 -5.37 -5.01 7.52
N VAL A 20 -6.58 -5.19 8.04
CA VAL A 20 -6.83 -5.22 9.48
C VAL A 20 -6.64 -6.65 9.94
N VAL A 21 -5.79 -6.88 10.93
CA VAL A 21 -5.42 -8.21 11.42
C VAL A 21 -5.57 -8.30 12.94
N ALA A 22 -5.72 -9.52 13.44
CA ALA A 22 -5.61 -9.81 14.86
C ALA A 22 -5.13 -11.24 15.11
N ASN A 23 -4.67 -11.52 16.33
CA ASN A 23 -4.21 -12.83 16.80
C ASN A 23 -5.38 -13.78 17.12
N VAL A 24 -6.28 -13.96 16.15
CA VAL A 24 -7.49 -14.79 16.26
C VAL A 24 -7.32 -16.18 15.63
N GLY A 25 -6.17 -16.42 15.00
CA GLY A 25 -5.86 -17.71 14.38
C GLY A 25 -5.49 -18.78 15.41
N PRO A 26 -5.44 -20.06 14.98
CA PRO A 26 -4.98 -21.15 15.84
C PRO A 26 -3.62 -20.84 16.47
N SER A 27 -3.47 -21.16 17.76
CA SER A 27 -2.26 -20.89 18.54
C SER A 27 -1.90 -19.39 18.65
N GLY A 28 -2.87 -18.49 18.49
CA GLY A 28 -2.65 -17.04 18.55
C GLY A 28 -2.01 -16.46 17.27
N ALA A 29 -2.05 -17.19 16.16
CA ALA A 29 -1.52 -16.69 14.90
C ALA A 29 -2.32 -15.49 14.39
N SER A 30 -1.64 -14.49 13.82
CA SER A 30 -2.30 -13.35 13.19
C SER A 30 -3.12 -13.81 11.98
N ARG A 31 -4.30 -13.21 11.81
CA ARG A 31 -5.22 -13.47 10.71
C ARG A 31 -5.95 -12.19 10.26
N PRO A 32 -6.24 -12.04 8.96
CA PRO A 32 -6.96 -10.89 8.45
C PRO A 32 -8.43 -10.93 8.86
N LEU A 33 -8.96 -9.76 9.21
CA LEU A 33 -10.36 -9.53 9.56
C LEU A 33 -11.05 -8.65 8.52
N ALA A 34 -10.29 -7.81 7.82
CA ALA A 34 -10.77 -7.10 6.65
C ALA A 34 -9.57 -6.77 5.75
N VAL A 35 -9.78 -6.82 4.43
CA VAL A 35 -8.77 -6.45 3.44
C VAL A 35 -9.40 -5.54 2.39
N ALA A 36 -8.74 -4.45 2.06
CA ALA A 36 -9.18 -3.56 0.99
C ALA A 36 -7.99 -3.08 0.18
N TYR A 37 -8.18 -2.99 -1.13
CA TYR A 37 -7.29 -2.30 -2.03
C TYR A 37 -7.71 -0.83 -2.13
N ARG A 38 -6.78 0.07 -1.83
CA ARG A 38 -6.94 1.51 -2.01
C ARG A 38 -6.14 1.94 -3.24
N GLN A 39 -6.87 2.36 -4.28
CA GLN A 39 -6.26 2.83 -5.52
C GLN A 39 -5.69 4.24 -5.39
N GLY A 40 -4.44 4.43 -5.80
CA GLY A 40 -3.85 5.76 -5.86
C GLY A 40 -4.55 6.70 -6.85
N CYS A 41 -4.52 8.01 -6.56
CA CYS A 41 -5.09 9.04 -7.42
C CYS A 41 -3.99 9.87 -8.08
N ASP A 42 -4.08 10.07 -9.40
CA ASP A 42 -3.11 10.83 -10.19
C ASP A 42 -3.25 12.36 -10.01
N ARG A 43 -4.19 12.82 -9.18
CA ARG A 43 -4.41 14.25 -8.90
C ARG A 43 -3.37 14.85 -7.95
N THR A 44 -2.70 14.04 -7.14
CA THR A 44 -1.78 14.54 -6.12
C THR A 44 -0.34 14.45 -6.57
N THR A 45 0.41 15.53 -6.34
CA THR A 45 1.86 15.57 -6.49
C THR A 45 2.56 14.66 -5.47
N GLU A 46 1.91 14.42 -4.34
CA GLU A 46 2.43 13.68 -3.19
C GLU A 46 1.45 12.55 -2.82
N PRO A 47 1.60 11.36 -3.43
CA PRO A 47 0.68 10.24 -3.20
C PRO A 47 0.68 9.74 -1.74
N TRP A 48 1.73 10.06 -0.97
CA TRP A 48 1.88 9.63 0.41
C TRP A 48 1.02 10.39 1.42
N HIS A 49 0.56 11.62 1.12
CA HIS A 49 -0.34 12.34 2.04
C HIS A 49 -1.64 11.57 2.27
N ARG A 50 -2.16 10.91 1.22
CA ARG A 50 -3.36 10.07 1.31
C ARG A 50 -3.11 8.84 2.16
N LEU A 51 -2.00 8.15 1.92
CA LEU A 51 -1.57 7.02 2.75
C LEU A 51 -1.50 7.39 4.24
N VAL A 52 -0.92 8.55 4.57
CA VAL A 52 -0.83 9.06 5.95
C VAL A 52 -2.23 9.31 6.53
N ALA A 53 -3.10 10.01 5.80
CA ALA A 53 -4.46 10.33 6.23
C ALA A 53 -5.31 9.05 6.42
N ASP A 54 -5.30 8.16 5.43
CA ASP A 54 -6.04 6.89 5.45
C ASP A 54 -5.60 6.02 6.66
N THR A 55 -4.29 5.94 6.90
CA THR A 55 -3.75 5.18 8.04
C THR A 55 -4.15 5.79 9.38
N LEU A 56 -4.06 7.12 9.52
CA LEU A 56 -4.46 7.82 10.74
C LEU A 56 -5.95 7.70 11.01
N ALA A 57 -6.79 7.85 9.98
CA ALA A 57 -8.23 7.73 10.11
C ALA A 57 -8.64 6.32 10.57
N LEU A 58 -8.01 5.27 10.00
CA LEU A 58 -8.26 3.90 10.44
C LEU A 58 -7.84 3.66 11.88
N ILE A 59 -6.65 4.14 12.27
CA ILE A 59 -6.17 4.03 13.65
C ILE A 59 -7.12 4.75 14.61
N GLU A 60 -7.57 5.96 14.27
CA GLU A 60 -8.52 6.73 15.08
C GLU A 60 -9.83 5.96 15.26
N ILE A 61 -10.43 5.46 14.18
CA ILE A 61 -11.68 4.68 14.22
C ILE A 61 -11.49 3.41 15.06
N LEU A 62 -10.42 2.66 14.83
CA LEU A 62 -10.18 1.38 15.51
C LEU A 62 -9.77 1.52 16.98
N SER A 63 -9.25 2.68 17.37
CA SER A 63 -8.87 2.99 18.75
C SER A 63 -9.98 3.72 19.53
N ASP A 64 -11.07 4.11 18.88
CA ASP A 64 -12.17 4.81 19.54
C ASP A 64 -12.86 3.90 20.57
N PRO A 65 -12.95 4.31 21.85
CA PRO A 65 -13.62 3.52 22.89
C PRO A 65 -15.06 3.15 22.57
N ALA A 66 -15.79 3.96 21.79
CA ALA A 66 -17.16 3.66 21.36
C ALA A 66 -17.23 2.43 20.44
N ASN A 67 -16.14 2.14 19.73
CA ASN A 67 -16.03 1.00 18.82
C ASN A 67 -15.50 -0.26 19.52
N ARG A 68 -15.11 -0.18 20.81
CA ARG A 68 -14.49 -1.31 21.52
C ARG A 68 -15.38 -2.55 21.58
N ALA A 69 -16.61 -2.41 22.06
CA ALA A 69 -17.54 -3.54 22.22
C ALA A 69 -17.80 -4.31 20.91
N PRO A 70 -18.14 -3.65 19.78
CA PRO A 70 -18.30 -4.37 18.52
C PRO A 70 -17.00 -4.95 17.96
N LEU A 71 -15.84 -4.31 18.17
CA LEU A 71 -14.54 -4.89 17.78
C LEU A 71 -14.22 -6.16 18.57
N GLU A 72 -14.44 -6.18 19.88
CA GLU A 72 -14.26 -7.38 20.72
C GLU A 72 -15.21 -8.51 20.29
N ALA A 73 -16.47 -8.17 19.99
CA ALA A 73 -17.45 -9.14 19.52
C ALA A 73 -17.03 -9.79 18.19
N GLU A 74 -16.62 -9.00 17.20
CA GLU A 74 -16.17 -9.57 15.92
C GLU A 74 -14.85 -10.31 16.01
N ARG A 75 -13.92 -9.88 16.88
CA ARG A 75 -12.70 -10.64 17.16
C ARG A 75 -13.01 -12.02 17.75
N ALA A 76 -13.95 -12.10 18.69
CA ALA A 76 -14.38 -13.38 19.27
C ALA A 76 -15.06 -14.28 18.22
N LEU A 77 -15.89 -13.71 17.35
CA LEU A 77 -16.48 -14.43 16.21
C LEU A 77 -15.39 -14.94 15.25
N ALA A 78 -14.37 -14.12 14.98
CA ALA A 78 -13.26 -14.48 14.12
C ALA A 78 -12.44 -15.64 14.68
N GLU A 79 -12.20 -15.68 15.99
CA GLU A 79 -11.50 -16.79 16.64
C GLU A 79 -12.20 -18.13 16.43
N ASP A 80 -13.53 -18.15 16.61
CA ASP A 80 -14.33 -19.34 16.39
C ASP A 80 -14.40 -19.71 14.89
N TRP A 81 -14.54 -18.71 14.02
CA TRP A 81 -14.53 -18.91 12.57
C TRP A 81 -13.21 -19.53 12.08
N TYR A 82 -12.06 -18.92 12.40
CA TYR A 82 -10.74 -19.44 12.00
C TYR A 82 -10.41 -20.79 12.63
N ARG A 83 -10.94 -21.08 13.82
CA ARG A 83 -10.81 -22.39 14.46
C ARG A 83 -11.57 -23.47 13.71
N ARG A 84 -12.79 -23.18 13.23
CA ARG A 84 -13.64 -24.11 12.45
C ARG A 84 -13.14 -24.31 11.04
N SER A 85 -12.54 -23.29 10.43
CA SER A 85 -11.97 -23.32 9.08
C SER A 85 -10.65 -24.12 8.98
N LYS A 86 -10.22 -24.82 10.04
CA LYS A 86 -9.06 -25.72 10.04
C LYS A 86 -9.28 -26.88 9.05
N GLY A 87 -8.83 -26.70 7.82
CA GLY A 87 -8.88 -27.71 6.76
C GLY A 87 -9.14 -27.13 5.37
N ASP A 88 -9.78 -25.96 5.29
CA ASP A 88 -10.18 -25.29 4.06
C ASP A 88 -9.26 -24.11 3.67
N GLU A 89 -8.11 -23.95 4.32
CA GLU A 89 -7.10 -22.98 3.85
C GLU A 89 -6.64 -23.40 2.46
N ALA A 90 -7.18 -22.73 1.43
CA ALA A 90 -6.78 -22.94 0.06
C ALA A 90 -5.25 -22.83 -0.05
N HIS A 91 -4.65 -23.80 -0.75
CA HIS A 91 -3.24 -23.77 -1.12
C HIS A 91 -2.86 -22.36 -1.59
N ILE A 92 -1.73 -21.84 -1.12
CA ILE A 92 -1.25 -20.46 -1.38
C ILE A 92 -1.34 -20.09 -2.87
N ASN A 93 -1.09 -21.05 -3.77
CA ASN A 93 -1.17 -20.87 -5.24
C ASN A 93 -2.59 -20.65 -5.80
N LYS A 94 -3.63 -20.81 -4.98
CA LYS A 94 -5.04 -20.60 -5.34
C LYS A 94 -5.65 -19.36 -4.69
N ARG A 95 -4.89 -18.66 -3.83
CA ARG A 95 -5.40 -17.46 -3.18
C ARG A 95 -5.40 -16.30 -4.16
N PRO A 96 -6.42 -15.42 -4.11
CA PRO A 96 -6.48 -14.26 -4.98
C PRO A 96 -5.33 -13.30 -4.67
N SER A 97 -4.81 -12.66 -5.71
CA SER A 97 -3.91 -11.51 -5.61
C SER A 97 -4.50 -10.39 -6.44
N VAL A 98 -4.39 -9.15 -5.96
CA VAL A 98 -4.71 -7.99 -6.79
C VAL A 98 -3.80 -8.00 -8.02
N PRO A 99 -4.33 -7.74 -9.24
CA PRO A 99 -3.52 -7.66 -10.46
C PRO A 99 -2.32 -6.73 -10.26
N ASP A 100 -1.18 -7.10 -10.85
CA ASP A 100 0.05 -6.32 -10.78
C ASP A 100 0.25 -5.58 -12.11
N SER A 101 -0.20 -4.33 -12.15
CA SER A 101 0.06 -3.36 -13.21
C SER A 101 0.83 -2.18 -12.61
N PRO A 102 2.04 -1.86 -13.06
CA PRO A 102 2.82 -0.75 -12.49
C PRO A 102 2.00 0.56 -12.45
N GLN A 103 1.92 1.18 -11.27
CA GLN A 103 1.17 2.44 -11.09
C GLN A 103 2.07 3.53 -10.51
N PRO A 104 2.40 4.56 -11.29
CA PRO A 104 1.84 4.93 -12.59
C PRO A 104 2.49 4.24 -13.81
N PRO A 105 1.95 4.41 -15.02
CA PRO A 105 2.72 4.20 -16.24
C PRO A 105 3.90 5.18 -16.32
N PHE A 106 4.96 4.81 -17.06
CA PHE A 106 6.05 5.74 -17.32
C PHE A 106 5.55 6.92 -18.16
N VAL A 107 5.81 8.13 -17.67
CA VAL A 107 5.59 9.37 -18.43
C VAL A 107 6.88 10.16 -18.37
N VAL A 108 7.41 10.53 -19.54
CA VAL A 108 8.60 11.39 -19.65
C VAL A 108 8.33 12.69 -18.88
N PRO A 109 9.11 13.00 -17.83
CA PRO A 109 8.95 14.22 -17.06
C PRO A 109 9.63 15.39 -17.78
N ASP A 110 9.13 15.75 -18.97
CA ASP A 110 9.70 16.83 -19.81
C ASP A 110 9.35 18.25 -19.34
N GLY A 111 8.56 18.38 -18.28
CA GLY A 111 8.10 19.66 -17.70
C GLY A 111 7.17 20.48 -18.62
N ARG A 112 6.96 20.06 -19.88
CA ARG A 112 6.25 20.82 -20.91
C ARG A 112 4.82 20.33 -21.14
N HIS A 113 4.47 19.16 -20.62
CA HIS A 113 3.12 18.62 -20.72
C HIS A 113 2.54 18.29 -19.36
N LYS A 114 1.68 19.18 -18.84
CA LYS A 114 0.60 18.76 -17.93
C LYS A 114 -0.34 17.87 -18.74
N LYS A 115 0.00 16.59 -18.91
CA LYS A 115 -0.96 15.61 -19.43
C LYS A 115 -2.18 15.64 -18.51
N PRO A 116 -3.40 15.55 -19.06
CA PRO A 116 -4.59 15.50 -18.24
C PRO A 116 -4.44 14.34 -17.24
N VAL A 117 -4.74 14.63 -15.98
CA VAL A 117 -4.80 13.63 -14.91
C VAL A 117 -5.69 12.49 -15.42
N LEU A 118 -5.11 11.33 -15.72
CA LEU A 118 -5.89 10.18 -16.13
C LEU A 118 -6.60 9.67 -14.87
N LEU A 119 -7.87 10.07 -14.72
CA LEU A 119 -8.73 9.46 -13.72
C LEU A 119 -8.89 8.00 -14.11
N ARG A 120 -8.29 7.13 -13.31
CA ARG A 120 -8.48 5.70 -13.47
C ARG A 120 -9.96 5.34 -13.34
N PRO A 121 -10.40 4.30 -14.07
CA PRO A 121 -11.74 3.78 -13.92
C PRO A 121 -11.99 3.44 -12.45
N GLN A 122 -13.23 3.65 -12.02
CA GLN A 122 -13.66 3.17 -10.72
C GLN A 122 -13.59 1.65 -10.72
N LEU A 123 -13.02 1.10 -9.65
CA LEU A 123 -13.04 -0.34 -9.44
C LEU A 123 -14.49 -0.80 -9.28
N PRO A 124 -14.84 -2.00 -9.78
CA PRO A 124 -16.16 -2.55 -9.55
C PRO A 124 -16.38 -2.63 -8.03
N TRP A 125 -17.51 -2.07 -7.60
CA TRP A 125 -17.96 -2.24 -6.24
C TRP A 125 -18.17 -3.74 -5.98
N TYR A 126 -17.94 -4.14 -4.73
CA TYR A 126 -18.02 -5.52 -4.29
C TYR A 126 -19.34 -6.18 -4.73
N ASP A 127 -19.27 -7.49 -5.03
CA ASP A 127 -20.44 -8.33 -5.30
C ASP A 127 -21.31 -8.42 -4.03
N ASP A 128 -22.62 -8.65 -4.13
CA ASP A 128 -23.62 -8.58 -3.03
C ASP A 128 -23.40 -9.58 -1.86
N THR A 129 -22.23 -10.21 -1.79
CA THR A 129 -21.84 -11.11 -0.71
C THR A 129 -21.65 -10.37 0.62
N LEU A 130 -22.07 -10.99 1.71
CA LEU A 130 -21.90 -10.44 3.04
C LEU A 130 -20.43 -10.57 3.49
N SER A 131 -19.87 -9.51 4.05
CA SER A 131 -18.56 -9.59 4.73
C SER A 131 -18.64 -10.51 5.94
N GLU A 132 -17.60 -11.32 6.17
CA GLU A 132 -17.48 -12.20 7.33
C GLU A 132 -17.45 -11.41 8.65
N PHE A 133 -16.88 -10.19 8.62
CA PHE A 133 -16.70 -9.31 9.78
C PHE A 133 -17.18 -7.88 9.41
N PRO A 134 -18.51 -7.66 9.36
CA PRO A 134 -19.11 -6.46 8.78
C PRO A 134 -18.76 -5.16 9.50
N PHE A 135 -18.62 -5.17 10.83
CA PHE A 135 -18.26 -3.98 11.61
C PHE A 135 -16.82 -3.56 11.33
N ILE A 136 -15.86 -4.49 11.42
CA ILE A 136 -14.45 -4.22 11.10
C ILE A 136 -14.29 -3.80 9.64
N THR A 137 -15.05 -4.43 8.72
CA THR A 137 -15.09 -4.03 7.31
C THR A 137 -15.64 -2.61 7.15
N THR A 138 -16.66 -2.24 7.91
CA THR A 138 -17.22 -0.89 7.91
C THR A 138 -16.21 0.13 8.43
N CYS A 139 -15.49 -0.18 9.52
CA CYS A 139 -14.39 0.65 10.00
C CYS A 139 -13.32 0.86 8.93
N LEU A 140 -12.94 -0.21 8.23
CA LEU A 140 -11.98 -0.15 7.12
C LEU A 140 -12.47 0.77 6.01
N LEU A 141 -13.72 0.61 5.56
CA LEU A 141 -14.30 1.47 4.52
C LEU A 141 -14.41 2.93 4.96
N LEU A 142 -14.87 3.19 6.17
CA LEU A 142 -15.01 4.55 6.71
C LEU A 142 -13.66 5.27 6.79
N GLY A 143 -12.59 4.58 7.19
CA GLY A 143 -11.26 5.18 7.22
C GLY A 143 -10.71 5.48 5.83
N LEU A 144 -10.88 4.56 4.87
CA LEU A 144 -10.35 4.70 3.52
C LEU A 144 -11.14 5.64 2.60
N LEU A 145 -12.42 5.86 2.92
CA LEU A 145 -13.33 6.76 2.19
C LEU A 145 -13.51 8.11 2.90
N ARG A 146 -12.81 8.35 4.02
CA ARG A 146 -12.91 9.60 4.76
C ARG A 146 -12.49 10.77 3.87
N ASP A 147 -13.37 11.76 3.79
CA ASP A 147 -13.11 13.00 3.07
C ASP A 147 -12.69 14.07 4.07
N ASP A 148 -11.39 14.30 4.21
CA ASP A 148 -10.88 15.46 4.95
C ASP A 148 -10.91 16.68 4.03
N SER A 149 -12.08 17.34 4.00
CA SER A 149 -12.38 18.52 3.17
C SER A 149 -11.54 19.77 3.49
N ASP A 150 -10.73 19.74 4.54
CA ASP A 150 -9.86 20.85 4.95
C ASP A 150 -8.55 20.94 4.13
N ALA A 151 -8.26 19.93 3.29
CA ALA A 151 -7.20 20.03 2.30
C ALA A 151 -7.67 20.87 1.10
N ILE A 152 -7.07 22.05 0.92
CA ILE A 152 -7.39 23.14 -0.03
C ILE A 152 -7.49 22.72 -1.53
N ASN A 153 -7.27 21.45 -1.86
CA ASN A 153 -7.58 20.87 -3.17
C ASN A 153 -8.36 19.56 -2.94
N SER A 154 -9.58 19.44 -3.49
CA SER A 154 -10.50 18.32 -3.28
C SER A 154 -9.95 16.98 -3.74
N ASN A 155 -9.12 16.42 -2.88
CA ASN A 155 -8.71 15.03 -2.88
C ASN A 155 -9.81 14.29 -2.12
N SER A 156 -11.00 14.14 -2.67
CA SER A 156 -12.01 13.26 -2.07
C SER A 156 -11.77 11.83 -2.57
N ALA A 157 -11.76 10.85 -1.67
CA ALA A 157 -11.72 9.45 -2.08
C ALA A 157 -13.05 9.12 -2.74
N ARG A 158 -13.03 8.66 -3.99
CA ARG A 158 -14.27 8.17 -4.63
C ARG A 158 -14.67 6.84 -3.98
N PRO A 159 -15.94 6.45 -4.00
CA PRO A 159 -16.31 5.10 -3.60
C PRO A 159 -15.51 4.03 -4.38
N GLY A 160 -15.48 4.10 -5.72
CA GLY A 160 -14.74 3.15 -6.56
C GLY A 160 -13.21 3.27 -6.53
N ASP A 161 -12.67 4.03 -5.58
CA ASP A 161 -11.24 4.20 -5.30
C ASP A 161 -10.80 3.19 -4.20
N VAL A 162 -11.77 2.55 -3.53
CA VAL A 162 -11.60 1.47 -2.55
C VAL A 162 -12.31 0.22 -3.07
N GLN A 163 -11.64 -0.93 -3.00
CA GLN A 163 -12.21 -2.22 -3.35
C GLN A 163 -11.91 -3.23 -2.26
N LEU A 164 -12.96 -3.79 -1.64
CA LEU A 164 -12.81 -4.90 -0.70
C LEU A 164 -12.17 -6.10 -1.40
N GLN A 165 -11.29 -6.78 -0.67
CA GLN A 165 -10.56 -7.95 -1.12
C GLN A 165 -10.89 -9.13 -0.21
N PRO A 166 -10.91 -10.37 -0.73
CA PRO A 166 -11.08 -11.55 0.10
C PRO A 166 -10.06 -11.60 1.25
N LEU A 167 -10.44 -12.14 2.41
CA LEU A 167 -9.51 -12.31 3.55
C LEU A 167 -8.28 -13.16 3.20
N SER A 168 -8.39 -14.04 2.21
CA SER A 168 -7.29 -14.85 1.71
C SER A 168 -6.32 -14.10 0.78
N THR A 169 -6.55 -12.81 0.51
CA THR A 169 -5.73 -12.03 -0.43
C THR A 169 -4.28 -11.96 0.01
N ILE A 170 -3.39 -12.29 -0.91
CA ILE A 170 -1.95 -12.29 -0.68
C ILE A 170 -1.34 -10.94 -1.08
N PHE A 171 -0.47 -10.40 -0.23
CA PHE A 171 0.47 -9.36 -0.62
C PHE A 171 1.72 -9.98 -1.23
N ARG A 172 2.00 -9.63 -2.49
CA ARG A 172 3.21 -10.05 -3.18
C ARG A 172 4.30 -9.01 -3.03
N GLY A 173 5.42 -9.37 -2.39
CA GLY A 173 6.56 -8.46 -2.22
C GLY A 173 7.26 -8.09 -3.53
N ASP A 174 6.96 -8.80 -4.62
CA ASP A 174 7.40 -8.53 -5.98
C ASP A 174 6.36 -7.77 -6.82
N CYS A 175 5.33 -7.19 -6.18
CA CYS A 175 4.34 -6.35 -6.84
C CYS A 175 4.87 -4.93 -7.08
N ALA A 176 4.77 -4.45 -8.32
CA ALA A 176 5.13 -3.09 -8.71
C ALA A 176 3.95 -2.10 -8.57
N GLU A 177 2.72 -2.62 -8.50
CA GLU A 177 1.49 -1.83 -8.40
C GLU A 177 1.28 -1.20 -7.02
N TYR A 178 1.39 -1.99 -5.94
CA TYR A 178 0.93 -1.59 -4.62
C TYR A 178 1.88 -1.96 -3.47
N GLY A 179 1.78 -1.20 -2.38
CA GLY A 179 2.33 -1.54 -1.07
C GLY A 179 1.31 -2.24 -0.17
N LEU A 180 1.73 -2.62 1.04
CA LEU A 180 0.89 -3.16 2.09
C LEU A 180 0.96 -2.25 3.33
N VAL A 181 -0.20 -1.93 3.89
CA VAL A 181 -0.38 -1.39 5.24
C VAL A 181 -1.10 -2.44 6.07
N VAL A 182 -0.50 -2.81 7.20
CA VAL A 182 -1.12 -3.71 8.17
C VAL A 182 -1.49 -2.91 9.40
N ILE A 183 -2.70 -3.09 9.90
CA ILE A 183 -3.19 -2.55 11.16
C ILE A 183 -3.53 -3.72 12.05
N ASP A 184 -2.83 -3.85 13.18
CA ASP A 184 -3.01 -4.93 14.13
C ASP A 184 -3.87 -4.45 15.31
N ILE A 185 -5.01 -5.11 15.48
CA ILE A 185 -5.98 -4.86 16.54
C ILE A 185 -6.04 -6.01 17.54
N SER A 186 -4.97 -6.82 17.64
CA SER A 186 -4.83 -7.88 18.65
C SER A 186 -4.92 -7.35 20.08
N ASP A 187 -4.49 -6.12 20.30
CA ASP A 187 -4.69 -5.37 21.53
C ASP A 187 -5.43 -4.08 21.18
N LEU A 188 -6.68 -3.94 21.63
CA LEU A 188 -7.49 -2.75 21.34
C LEU A 188 -7.05 -1.54 22.16
N ASP A 189 -6.27 -1.74 23.23
CA ASP A 189 -5.66 -0.66 24.00
C ASP A 189 -4.37 -0.14 23.31
N SER A 190 -3.84 -0.90 22.34
CA SER A 190 -2.62 -0.58 21.63
C SER A 190 -2.70 -1.01 20.17
N VAL A 191 -3.51 -0.30 19.39
CA VAL A 191 -3.57 -0.50 17.93
C VAL A 191 -2.20 -0.19 17.32
N LYS A 192 -1.64 -1.16 16.61
CA LYS A 192 -0.33 -1.06 15.95
C LYS A 192 -0.51 -0.96 14.45
N TYR A 193 0.47 -0.38 13.75
CA TYR A 193 0.46 -0.39 12.29
C TYR A 193 1.86 -0.64 11.71
N GLY A 194 1.93 -0.94 10.42
CA GLY A 194 3.20 -0.96 9.69
C GLY A 194 3.01 -0.97 8.19
N ILE A 195 3.99 -0.43 7.47
CA ILE A 195 4.01 -0.41 6.01
C ILE A 195 5.12 -1.31 5.45
N VAL A 196 4.80 -2.02 4.38
CA VAL A 196 5.73 -2.77 3.53
C VAL A 196 5.48 -2.36 2.09
N ALA A 197 6.34 -1.51 1.54
CA ALA A 197 6.23 -1.02 0.18
C ALA A 197 7.61 -0.73 -0.39
N PHE A 198 7.82 -1.04 -1.67
CA PHE A 198 9.13 -0.93 -2.32
C PHE A 198 9.06 0.07 -3.48
N ARG A 199 10.12 0.85 -3.62
CA ARG A 199 10.26 1.77 -4.75
C ARG A 199 10.48 0.97 -6.04
N MET A 200 9.93 1.48 -7.13
CA MET A 200 10.17 1.00 -8.48
C MET A 200 10.98 2.02 -9.29
N HIS A 201 11.73 1.49 -10.25
CA HIS A 201 12.60 2.23 -11.16
C HIS A 201 12.15 1.96 -12.60
N TYR A 202 11.97 3.03 -13.37
CA TYR A 202 11.80 2.94 -14.82
C TYR A 202 13.18 2.99 -15.46
N MET A 203 13.64 1.86 -15.97
CA MET A 203 14.97 1.70 -16.51
C MET A 203 14.91 1.50 -18.03
N ALA A 204 15.77 2.19 -18.76
CA ALA A 204 15.85 2.03 -20.21
C ALA A 204 17.28 2.26 -20.69
N GLU A 205 17.55 1.77 -21.90
CA GLU A 205 18.74 2.14 -22.65
C GLU A 205 18.52 3.50 -23.31
N VAL A 206 19.33 4.49 -22.90
CA VAL A 206 19.24 5.87 -23.38
C VAL A 206 20.62 6.43 -23.71
N TRP A 207 20.63 7.44 -24.58
CA TRP A 207 21.80 8.24 -24.87
C TRP A 207 21.86 9.42 -23.93
N TYR A 208 22.98 9.63 -23.25
CA TYR A 208 23.15 10.76 -22.34
C TYR A 208 24.59 11.27 -22.29
N ARG A 209 24.77 12.51 -21.80
CA ARG A 209 26.02 13.27 -21.97
C ARG A 209 27.20 12.69 -21.17
N GLY A 210 26.95 12.04 -20.03
CA GLY A 210 27.94 11.29 -19.25
C GLY A 210 27.40 10.75 -17.92
N ARG A 211 28.10 9.78 -17.30
CA ARG A 211 27.67 9.08 -16.07
C ARG A 211 27.29 9.99 -14.90
N SER A 212 27.94 11.14 -14.76
CA SER A 212 27.68 12.09 -13.66
C SER A 212 26.46 12.97 -13.86
N MET A 213 25.99 13.14 -15.10
CA MET A 213 24.80 13.95 -15.40
C MET A 213 23.54 13.09 -15.55
N GLY A 214 23.69 11.80 -15.90
CA GLY A 214 22.56 10.93 -16.17
C GLY A 214 21.78 11.38 -17.40
N TRP A 215 20.58 10.82 -17.59
CA TRP A 215 19.66 11.18 -18.65
C TRP A 215 18.79 12.37 -18.22
N ASP A 216 18.79 13.43 -19.03
CA ASP A 216 17.98 14.62 -18.80
C ASP A 216 16.70 14.58 -19.66
N PRO A 217 15.50 14.44 -19.08
CA PRO A 217 14.24 14.42 -19.84
C PRO A 217 13.97 15.71 -20.63
N VAL A 218 14.65 16.82 -20.32
CA VAL A 218 14.47 18.12 -20.98
C VAL A 218 15.41 18.29 -22.18
N GLU A 219 16.63 17.79 -22.08
CA GLU A 219 17.70 17.97 -23.09
C GLU A 219 18.02 16.71 -23.92
N ASP A 220 17.86 15.53 -23.33
CA ASP A 220 18.18 14.26 -23.97
C ASP A 220 16.96 13.67 -24.69
N LYS A 221 17.24 12.80 -25.68
CA LYS A 221 16.19 12.15 -26.45
C LYS A 221 15.43 11.15 -25.56
N PRO A 222 14.09 11.02 -25.72
CA PRO A 222 13.32 10.00 -25.02
C PRO A 222 13.82 8.59 -25.36
N PRO A 223 13.57 7.59 -24.48
CA PRO A 223 13.91 6.21 -24.76
C PRO A 223 13.17 5.71 -26.00
N LEU A 224 13.83 4.85 -26.78
CA LEU A 224 13.29 4.29 -28.03
C LEU A 224 12.17 3.27 -27.79
N LYS A 225 12.08 2.73 -26.58
CA LYS A 225 11.11 1.72 -26.14
C LYS A 225 10.53 2.13 -24.79
N GLU A 226 9.40 1.54 -24.43
CA GLU A 226 8.86 1.67 -23.08
C GLU A 226 9.89 1.15 -22.05
N PRO A 227 10.17 1.90 -20.97
CA PRO A 227 11.12 1.45 -19.96
C PRO A 227 10.69 0.19 -19.23
N ASP A 228 11.67 -0.62 -18.84
CA ASP A 228 11.46 -1.72 -17.92
C ASP A 228 11.09 -1.18 -16.54
N VAL A 229 10.14 -1.83 -15.87
CA VAL A 229 9.79 -1.53 -14.48
C VAL A 229 10.53 -2.50 -13.57
N ILE A 230 11.52 -1.98 -12.85
CA ILE A 230 12.38 -2.76 -11.95
C ILE A 230 12.08 -2.36 -10.52
N LEU A 231 11.62 -3.32 -9.70
CA LEU A 231 11.50 -3.13 -8.27
C LEU A 231 12.87 -3.07 -7.61
N GLU A 232 13.00 -2.23 -6.59
CA GLU A 232 14.20 -2.18 -5.77
C GLU A 232 14.58 -3.58 -5.25
N SER A 233 15.86 -3.93 -5.34
CA SER A 233 16.36 -5.28 -5.05
C SER A 233 16.26 -5.64 -3.56
N SER A 234 16.50 -4.66 -2.68
CA SER A 234 16.38 -4.82 -1.24
C SER A 234 14.91 -4.74 -0.82
N ARG A 235 14.32 -5.90 -0.57
CA ARG A 235 12.92 -6.05 -0.18
C ARG A 235 12.78 -6.77 1.16
N PRO A 236 13.24 -6.15 2.27
CA PRO A 236 13.14 -6.76 3.58
C PRO A 236 11.67 -6.95 3.95
N ARG A 237 11.35 -8.11 4.50
CA ARG A 237 10.03 -8.42 5.03
C ARG A 237 9.91 -7.91 6.47
N VAL A 238 10.11 -6.61 6.64
CA VAL A 238 10.10 -5.93 7.94
C VAL A 238 9.17 -4.73 7.83
N PRO A 239 8.13 -4.63 8.68
CA PRO A 239 7.26 -3.47 8.69
C PRO A 239 8.05 -2.24 9.13
N LEU A 240 7.89 -1.15 8.39
CA LEU A 240 8.42 0.17 8.76
C LEU A 240 7.29 1.05 9.29
N SER A 241 7.64 2.09 10.05
CA SER A 241 6.72 3.22 10.21
C SER A 241 6.60 3.97 8.87
N ILE A 242 5.48 4.64 8.63
CA ILE A 242 5.34 5.48 7.42
C ILE A 242 6.43 6.57 7.41
N TYR A 243 6.79 7.12 8.56
CA TYR A 243 7.92 8.05 8.68
C TYR A 243 9.24 7.45 8.20
N GLN A 244 9.61 6.25 8.68
CA GLN A 244 10.84 5.57 8.25
C GLN A 244 10.82 5.26 6.75
N TRP A 245 9.68 4.82 6.23
CA TRP A 245 9.51 4.53 4.81
C TRP A 245 9.66 5.81 3.95
N LEU A 246 9.06 6.93 4.38
CA LEU A 246 9.20 8.21 3.70
C LEU A 246 10.63 8.74 3.76
N CYS A 247 11.30 8.71 4.91
CA CYS A 247 12.70 9.12 5.01
C CYS A 247 13.64 8.27 4.14
N LYS A 248 13.28 7.01 3.86
CA LYS A 248 14.04 6.14 2.95
C LYS A 248 13.86 6.54 1.48
N TYR A 249 12.68 7.02 1.10
CA TYR A 249 12.26 7.15 -0.30
C TYR A 249 11.81 8.55 -0.75
N HIS A 250 11.88 9.56 0.08
CA HIS A 250 11.50 10.92 -0.26
C HIS A 250 12.56 11.92 0.20
N ILE A 251 12.51 13.14 -0.34
CA ILE A 251 13.42 14.20 0.08
C ILE A 251 13.06 14.55 1.53
N TYR A 252 14.07 14.57 2.40
CA TYR A 252 13.87 14.77 3.84
C TYR A 252 13.09 16.04 4.17
N GLU A 253 13.31 17.13 3.41
CA GLU A 253 12.62 18.41 3.61
C GLU A 253 11.10 18.31 3.39
N ASP A 254 10.63 17.45 2.48
CA ASP A 254 9.20 17.25 2.21
C ASP A 254 8.48 16.52 3.36
N VAL A 255 9.25 15.79 4.18
CA VAL A 255 8.74 14.90 5.25
C VAL A 255 8.91 15.54 6.63
N LYS A 256 9.83 16.49 6.78
CA LYS A 256 10.22 17.03 8.07
C LYS A 256 9.19 18.04 8.58
N GLY A 257 8.57 17.72 9.71
CA GLY A 257 7.72 18.67 10.44
C GLY A 257 6.23 18.56 10.17
N ASP A 258 5.79 17.67 9.28
CA ASP A 258 4.36 17.37 9.11
C ASP A 258 3.81 16.70 10.40
N PRO A 259 2.84 17.31 11.09
CA PRO A 259 2.32 16.79 12.35
C PRO A 259 1.68 15.40 12.23
N SER A 260 1.04 15.10 11.09
CA SER A 260 0.41 13.81 10.84
C SER A 260 1.44 12.70 10.68
N ILE A 261 2.56 12.98 9.99
CA ILE A 261 3.68 12.04 9.89
C ILE A 261 4.34 11.84 11.25
N LEU A 262 4.54 12.91 12.02
CA LEU A 262 5.14 12.82 13.35
C LEU A 262 4.27 12.01 14.32
N ARG A 263 2.94 12.14 14.26
CA ARG A 263 2.02 11.28 15.03
C ARG A 263 2.24 9.80 14.71
N LEU A 264 2.37 9.45 13.44
CA LEU A 264 2.61 8.08 12.98
C LEU A 264 4.01 7.55 13.36
N LYS A 265 5.00 8.43 13.51
CA LYS A 265 6.37 8.03 13.90
C LYS A 265 6.42 7.40 15.29
N ASP A 266 5.64 7.93 16.23
CA ASP A 266 5.73 7.57 17.65
C ASP A 266 4.81 6.39 18.04
N MET A 267 4.06 5.84 17.09
CA MET A 267 3.17 4.71 17.34
C MET A 267 3.91 3.36 17.36
N ALA A 268 3.31 2.40 18.05
CA ALA A 268 3.78 1.01 18.06
C ALA A 268 3.67 0.37 16.68
N LEU A 269 4.72 -0.35 16.29
CA LEU A 269 4.78 -1.08 15.02
C LEU A 269 4.26 -2.50 15.17
N VAL A 270 3.62 -3.00 14.10
CA VAL A 270 3.21 -4.42 14.02
C VAL A 270 4.43 -5.34 14.06
N ASP A 271 4.24 -6.50 14.68
CA ASP A 271 5.26 -7.54 14.68
C ASP A 271 5.41 -8.15 13.28
N THR A 272 6.61 -8.63 12.95
CA THR A 272 6.87 -9.24 11.62
C THR A 272 5.98 -10.46 11.36
N ALA A 273 5.55 -11.16 12.42
CA ALA A 273 4.60 -12.28 12.34
C ALA A 273 3.23 -11.88 11.77
N ALA A 274 2.81 -10.62 11.91
CA ALA A 274 1.57 -10.13 11.31
C ALA A 274 1.60 -10.16 9.78
N LEU A 275 2.80 -10.21 9.16
CA LEU A 275 2.96 -10.35 7.72
C LEU A 275 2.82 -11.79 7.22
N ASP A 276 2.80 -12.79 8.11
CA ASP A 276 2.69 -14.22 7.74
C ASP A 276 1.32 -14.58 7.20
N CYS A 277 0.27 -13.90 7.65
CA CYS A 277 -1.08 -14.13 7.15
C CYS A 277 -1.32 -13.52 5.75
N THR A 278 -0.49 -12.57 5.32
CA THR A 278 -0.56 -11.92 4.00
C THR A 278 0.48 -12.46 2.99
N SER A 279 1.23 -13.51 3.36
CA SER A 279 2.26 -14.22 2.56
C SER A 279 3.08 -13.37 1.60
N VAL A 280 4.06 -12.64 2.13
CA VAL A 280 5.04 -11.89 1.33
C VAL A 280 6.06 -12.85 0.69
N PHE A 281 5.79 -13.35 -0.51
CA PHE A 281 6.79 -14.12 -1.26
C PHE A 281 7.89 -13.19 -1.79
N THR A 282 9.15 -13.50 -1.48
CA THR A 282 10.32 -13.00 -2.21
C THR A 282 10.82 -14.17 -3.06
N LEU A 283 10.50 -14.20 -4.36
CA LEU A 283 11.15 -15.13 -5.25
C LEU A 283 12.66 -14.77 -5.33
N PRO A 284 13.57 -15.76 -5.25
CA PRO A 284 14.98 -15.51 -5.54
C PRO A 284 15.10 -15.02 -6.98
N ILE A 285 15.77 -13.89 -7.15
CA ILE A 285 16.02 -13.25 -8.45
C ILE A 285 16.68 -14.28 -9.36
N ARG A 286 15.97 -14.75 -10.39
CA ARG A 286 16.62 -15.37 -11.55
C ARG A 286 17.19 -14.24 -12.38
N LEU A 287 18.49 -13.99 -12.20
CA LEU A 287 19.28 -13.24 -13.18
C LEU A 287 19.11 -13.94 -14.53
N ARG A 288 18.52 -13.24 -15.51
CA ARG A 288 18.69 -13.54 -16.93
C ARG A 288 19.73 -12.59 -17.49
#